data_AF-A0A812W1R9-F1
#
_entry.id   AF-A0A812W1R9-F1
#
_cell.length_a   1.000
_cell.length_b   1.000
_cell.length_c   1.000
_cell.angle_alpha   90.00
_cell.angle_beta   90.00
_cell.angle_gamma   90.00
#
_symmetry.space_group_name_H-M   'P 1'
#
loop_
_entity.id
_entity.type
_entity.pdbx_description
1 polymer ?
#
loop_
_entity_poly.entity_id
_entity_poly.type
_entity_poly.pdbx_seq_one_letter_code
_entity_poly.pdbx_strand_id
1 'polypeptide(L)'
;MDAEVRAICERIDTDRNGCISKLELIAAVQKDPKVAAFVLPDQDSEHRSDEETFDAVDAIFDQIAVGKQRIKYTDLAAHFEKASAEKIDNTDELRKLYDLIDADKSGSISKLEIIAAVEANKEVADFLLPNLDGADHVMESEATFDIINSLFQTIAGGKRRIDFADFKAYFKKVTSVSAARPIHRESTRVFIIGPGFGQKLNPRQSAMLTNAGYQAHFCHGIPNPETPHFSVQQYLDHIKEEMDAFGPDVVCAASKGGVYLIGLWQTGLWRGPSLLINAHPSCKELPKGVPIVLAQGGNDEVYPTSRADLERLISTGTENKCFLYYAGNSGPMASGQRTRIGDKHNMESLVLRDCLPRLVDATLCADGPEAHMLRSWRERLSEERREAEQWMGYSPEVLRKRWVTRGMDEEKLQEVLPGTEEYAHVMAMFRATPKEPPVYSVTPQATWDQVQVRSIHRVENGPQLDGCTKPYFESLRRNLEDQGVEFEPGTHTCWAFHGARSEAIESIVSNTVAGFQPLASGTRGANVWGSGTYFARDAKYVADGGFCGQPAADGTRQMLVCLLMTGVPCLGDPDHKGVLPFRNKPHRYNSSVDSLSSPEIFIVQHPGGALPAYLITFA
;
A
#
# COMPACT_ATOMS: atom_id res chain seq x y z
N MET A 1 20.71 -18.76 -23.54
CA MET A 1 21.07 -20.09 -23.05
C MET A 1 22.56 -20.11 -22.76
N ASP A 2 22.90 -20.23 -21.48
CA ASP A 2 24.26 -20.37 -20.97
C ASP A 2 25.02 -21.53 -21.66
N ALA A 3 26.32 -21.34 -21.89
CA ALA A 3 27.19 -22.36 -22.49
C ALA A 3 27.29 -23.62 -21.61
N GLU A 4 27.21 -23.48 -20.29
CA GLU A 4 27.25 -24.60 -19.34
C GLU A 4 25.97 -25.44 -19.39
N VAL A 5 24.80 -24.78 -19.39
CA VAL A 5 23.49 -25.44 -19.50
C VAL A 5 23.36 -26.18 -20.84
N ARG A 6 23.86 -25.57 -21.93
CA ARG A 6 23.89 -26.22 -23.23
C ARG A 6 24.73 -27.51 -23.22
N ALA A 7 25.90 -27.48 -22.59
CA ALA A 7 26.76 -28.65 -22.48
C ALA A 7 26.12 -29.77 -21.64
N ILE A 8 25.32 -29.43 -20.62
CA ILE A 8 24.54 -30.41 -19.86
C ILE A 8 23.39 -30.99 -20.70
N CYS A 9 22.65 -30.16 -21.44
CA CYS A 9 21.60 -30.63 -22.35
C CYS A 9 22.14 -31.62 -23.39
N GLU A 10 23.28 -31.30 -24.00
CA GLU A 10 23.95 -32.15 -25.01
C GLU A 10 24.49 -33.47 -24.41
N ARG A 11 24.74 -33.52 -23.10
CA ARG A 11 25.10 -34.75 -22.37
C ARG A 11 23.90 -35.64 -22.08
N ILE A 12 22.71 -35.05 -21.93
CA ILE A 12 21.47 -35.77 -21.68
C ILE A 12 20.86 -36.28 -22.99
N ASP A 13 20.85 -35.47 -24.04
CA ASP A 13 20.29 -35.79 -25.35
C ASP A 13 21.19 -36.73 -26.17
N THR A 14 21.09 -38.02 -25.87
CA THR A 14 21.88 -39.07 -26.52
C THR A 14 21.58 -39.23 -28.00
N ASP A 15 20.35 -38.97 -28.45
CA ASP A 15 19.95 -39.10 -29.85
C ASP A 15 20.21 -37.83 -30.69
N ARG A 16 20.58 -36.72 -30.02
CA ARG A 16 20.93 -35.40 -30.60
C ARG A 16 19.82 -34.78 -31.43
N ASN A 17 18.57 -35.07 -31.08
CA ASN A 17 17.42 -34.50 -31.79
C ASN A 17 17.04 -33.09 -31.31
N GLY A 18 17.75 -32.54 -30.31
CA GLY A 18 17.53 -31.22 -29.74
C GLY A 18 16.42 -31.17 -28.67
N CYS A 19 15.91 -32.32 -28.24
CA CYS A 19 14.88 -32.47 -27.22
C CYS A 19 15.16 -33.66 -26.30
N ILE A 20 15.09 -33.43 -24.99
CA ILE A 20 15.35 -34.45 -23.97
C ILE A 20 14.05 -35.21 -23.67
N SER A 21 14.12 -36.54 -23.72
CA SER A 21 13.05 -37.41 -23.21
C SER A 21 13.26 -37.77 -21.74
N LYS A 22 12.19 -38.23 -21.07
CA LYS A 22 12.24 -38.67 -19.67
C LYS A 22 13.27 -39.78 -19.44
N LEU A 23 13.33 -40.74 -20.37
CA LEU A 23 14.29 -41.85 -20.31
C LEU A 23 15.74 -41.37 -20.42
N GLU A 24 16.00 -40.39 -21.28
CA GLU A 24 17.33 -39.79 -21.46
C GLU A 24 17.76 -39.03 -20.20
N LEU A 25 16.84 -38.26 -19.59
CA LEU A 25 17.11 -37.53 -18.35
C LEU A 25 17.44 -38.48 -17.19
N ILE A 26 16.64 -39.53 -17.00
CA ILE A 26 16.87 -40.53 -15.94
C ILE A 26 18.20 -41.26 -16.15
N ALA A 27 18.46 -41.73 -17.38
CA ALA A 27 19.68 -42.45 -17.69
C ALA A 27 20.94 -41.56 -17.54
N ALA A 28 20.83 -40.27 -17.86
CA ALA A 28 21.92 -39.32 -17.71
C ALA A 28 22.18 -38.97 -16.24
N VAL A 29 21.15 -38.78 -15.42
CA VAL A 29 21.27 -38.55 -13.97
C VAL A 29 21.91 -39.75 -13.26
N GLN A 30 21.58 -40.98 -13.64
CA GLN A 30 22.19 -42.17 -13.04
C GLN A 30 23.66 -42.39 -13.43
N LYS A 31 24.09 -41.92 -14.60
CA LYS A 31 25.43 -42.22 -15.17
C LYS A 31 26.44 -41.08 -15.02
N ASP A 32 25.98 -39.84 -15.00
CA ASP A 32 26.84 -38.66 -14.99
C ASP A 32 26.62 -37.85 -13.71
N PRO A 33 27.56 -37.89 -12.75
CA PRO A 33 27.47 -37.13 -11.51
C PRO A 33 27.27 -35.62 -11.71
N LYS A 34 27.76 -35.05 -12.84
CA LYS A 34 27.55 -33.63 -13.14
C LYS A 34 26.12 -33.35 -13.58
N VAL A 35 25.50 -34.27 -14.33
CA VAL A 35 24.08 -34.16 -14.68
C VAL A 35 23.22 -34.35 -13.44
N ALA A 36 23.58 -35.29 -12.56
CA ALA A 36 22.88 -35.50 -11.29
C ALA A 36 22.92 -34.25 -10.40
N ALA A 37 24.10 -33.66 -10.22
CA ALA A 37 24.25 -32.44 -9.42
C ALA A 37 23.52 -31.23 -10.03
N PHE A 38 23.45 -31.14 -11.36
CA PHE A 38 22.74 -30.07 -12.04
C PHE A 38 21.21 -30.22 -11.94
N VAL A 39 20.69 -31.44 -12.13
CA VAL A 39 19.24 -31.70 -12.13
C VAL A 39 18.69 -31.81 -10.70
N LEU A 40 19.49 -32.28 -9.73
CA LEU A 40 19.07 -32.52 -8.34
C LEU A 40 20.07 -31.90 -7.33
N PRO A 41 20.18 -30.56 -7.26
CA PRO A 41 21.25 -29.88 -6.51
C PRO A 41 21.11 -29.94 -4.98
N ASP A 42 19.90 -30.13 -4.44
CA ASP A 42 19.62 -29.98 -3.00
C ASP A 42 19.57 -31.32 -2.24
N GLN A 43 20.15 -32.39 -2.78
CA GLN A 43 20.09 -33.72 -2.17
C GLN A 43 21.41 -34.49 -2.30
N ASP A 44 21.92 -35.01 -1.18
CA ASP A 44 23.17 -35.77 -1.11
C ASP A 44 23.14 -36.99 -2.04
N SER A 45 24.21 -37.17 -2.82
CA SER A 45 24.34 -38.21 -3.85
C SER A 45 24.83 -39.56 -3.32
N GLU A 46 25.22 -39.65 -2.04
CA GLU A 46 25.91 -40.83 -1.50
C GLU A 46 24.98 -41.94 -0.96
N HIS A 47 23.67 -41.70 -0.79
CA HIS A 47 22.76 -42.64 -0.09
C HIS A 47 21.38 -42.88 -0.74
N ARG A 48 21.19 -42.58 -2.03
CA ARG A 48 19.87 -42.74 -2.67
C ARG A 48 19.61 -44.15 -3.17
N SER A 49 18.37 -44.61 -3.01
CA SER A 49 17.85 -45.75 -3.75
C SER A 49 17.51 -45.36 -5.20
N ASP A 50 17.55 -46.32 -6.13
CA ASP A 50 17.20 -46.08 -7.53
C ASP A 50 15.75 -45.56 -7.71
N GLU A 51 14.86 -45.89 -6.77
CA GLU A 51 13.45 -45.50 -6.77
C GLU A 51 13.27 -44.02 -6.38
N GLU A 52 13.96 -43.54 -5.33
CA GLU A 52 13.92 -42.13 -4.93
C GLU A 52 14.53 -41.20 -5.97
N THR A 53 15.61 -41.63 -6.63
CA THR A 53 16.18 -40.87 -7.75
C THR A 53 15.23 -40.82 -8.94
N PHE A 54 14.52 -41.92 -9.22
CA PHE A 54 13.53 -41.96 -10.30
C PHE A 54 12.39 -40.98 -10.05
N ASP A 55 11.78 -41.01 -8.87
CA ASP A 55 10.65 -40.13 -8.52
C ASP A 55 11.03 -38.65 -8.54
N ALA A 56 12.25 -38.32 -8.08
CA ALA A 56 12.75 -36.95 -8.08
C ALA A 56 13.00 -36.43 -9.51
N VAL A 57 13.60 -37.24 -10.37
CA VAL A 57 13.81 -36.88 -11.79
C VAL A 57 12.48 -36.79 -12.53
N ASP A 58 11.54 -37.68 -12.22
CA ASP A 58 10.21 -37.68 -12.81
C ASP A 58 9.45 -36.38 -12.49
N ALA A 59 9.41 -36.00 -11.22
CA ALA A 59 8.76 -34.77 -10.78
C ALA A 59 9.32 -33.53 -11.49
N ILE A 60 10.65 -33.44 -11.66
CA ILE A 60 11.30 -32.34 -12.37
C ILE A 60 10.97 -32.39 -13.86
N PHE A 61 11.01 -33.57 -14.48
CA PHE A 61 10.67 -33.71 -15.90
C PHE A 61 9.24 -33.24 -16.16
N ASP A 62 8.26 -33.69 -15.37
CA ASP A 62 6.86 -33.33 -15.53
C ASP A 62 6.60 -31.83 -15.33
N GLN A 63 7.30 -31.20 -14.37
CA GLN A 63 7.24 -29.75 -14.16
C GLN A 63 7.69 -28.96 -15.39
N ILE A 64 8.75 -29.41 -16.06
CA ILE A 64 9.31 -28.72 -17.24
C ILE A 64 8.50 -29.06 -18.49
N ALA A 65 8.04 -30.30 -18.60
CA ALA A 65 7.34 -30.78 -19.77
C ALA A 65 5.91 -30.22 -19.88
N VAL A 66 5.25 -29.90 -18.76
CA VAL A 66 3.86 -29.40 -18.71
C VAL A 66 2.93 -30.26 -19.60
N GLY A 67 3.03 -31.58 -19.45
CA GLY A 67 2.24 -32.56 -20.21
C GLY A 67 2.79 -32.92 -21.60
N LYS A 68 3.95 -32.41 -22.02
CA LYS A 68 4.64 -32.83 -23.25
C LYS A 68 5.43 -34.14 -23.02
N GLN A 69 5.69 -34.89 -24.09
CA GLN A 69 6.47 -36.13 -24.04
C GLN A 69 8.00 -35.91 -24.10
N ARG A 70 8.44 -34.72 -24.52
CA ARG A 70 9.84 -34.30 -24.62
C ARG A 70 9.97 -32.82 -24.27
N ILE A 71 11.10 -32.43 -23.70
CA ILE A 71 11.43 -31.05 -23.32
C ILE A 71 12.51 -30.48 -24.25
N LYS A 72 12.36 -29.24 -24.71
CA LYS A 72 13.40 -28.58 -25.50
C LYS A 72 14.52 -28.09 -24.58
N TYR A 73 15.72 -27.90 -25.12
CA TYR A 73 16.84 -27.33 -24.34
C TYR A 73 16.50 -25.95 -23.77
N THR A 74 15.70 -25.16 -24.49
CA THR A 74 15.22 -23.85 -24.03
C THR A 74 14.28 -23.95 -22.84
N ASP A 75 13.49 -25.02 -22.73
CA ASP A 75 12.56 -25.24 -21.63
C ASP A 75 13.32 -25.66 -20.36
N LEU A 76 14.33 -26.54 -20.52
CA LEU A 76 15.25 -26.93 -19.44
C LEU A 76 16.06 -25.72 -18.95
N ALA A 77 16.62 -24.93 -19.87
CA ALA A 77 17.37 -23.73 -19.55
C ALA A 77 16.50 -22.69 -18.83
N ALA A 78 15.29 -22.43 -19.32
CA ALA A 78 14.37 -21.51 -18.66
C ALA A 78 13.96 -21.99 -17.25
N HIS A 79 13.80 -23.30 -17.04
CA HIS A 79 13.50 -23.85 -15.71
C HIS A 79 14.66 -23.63 -14.73
N PHE A 80 15.91 -23.89 -15.14
CA PHE A 80 17.06 -23.71 -14.26
C PHE A 80 17.50 -22.24 -14.13
N GLU A 81 17.32 -21.42 -15.17
CA GLU A 81 17.49 -19.96 -15.08
C GLU A 81 16.42 -19.35 -14.15
N LYS A 82 15.18 -19.85 -14.20
CA LYS A 82 14.11 -19.47 -13.27
C LYS A 82 14.38 -20.00 -11.85
N ALA A 83 14.82 -21.24 -11.68
CA ALA A 83 15.21 -21.79 -10.38
C ALA A 83 16.43 -21.07 -9.81
N SER A 84 17.35 -20.59 -10.66
CA SER A 84 18.49 -19.76 -10.28
C SER A 84 18.09 -18.31 -9.97
N ALA A 85 17.06 -17.78 -10.63
CA ALA A 85 16.48 -16.45 -10.35
C ALA A 85 15.55 -16.47 -9.12
N GLU A 86 14.93 -17.61 -8.83
CA GLU A 86 14.21 -17.92 -7.58
C GLU A 86 15.17 -18.29 -6.43
N LYS A 87 16.44 -18.60 -6.74
CA LYS A 87 17.57 -18.81 -5.79
C LYS A 87 18.28 -17.53 -5.34
N ILE A 88 17.66 -16.36 -5.48
CA ILE A 88 17.97 -15.22 -4.61
C ILE A 88 16.97 -15.25 -3.43
N ASP A 89 16.98 -16.35 -2.67
CA ASP A 89 16.55 -16.34 -1.28
C ASP A 89 17.85 -16.29 -0.48
N ASN A 90 18.14 -15.18 0.20
CA ASN A 90 19.32 -14.98 1.06
C ASN A 90 19.38 -15.99 2.24
N THR A 91 18.72 -17.14 2.17
CA THR A 91 18.64 -18.15 3.23
C THR A 91 20.02 -18.63 3.68
N ASP A 92 20.97 -18.82 2.76
CA ASP A 92 22.31 -19.28 3.11
C ASP A 92 23.14 -18.17 3.77
N GLU A 93 22.95 -16.92 3.35
CA GLU A 93 23.59 -15.75 3.97
C GLU A 93 22.98 -15.43 5.34
N LEU A 94 21.65 -15.50 5.45
CA LEU A 94 20.91 -15.35 6.70
C LEU A 94 21.27 -16.48 7.67
N ARG A 95 21.49 -17.70 7.18
CA ARG A 95 21.98 -18.81 8.01
C ARG A 95 23.38 -18.54 8.53
N LYS A 96 24.30 -18.08 7.67
CA LYS A 96 25.65 -17.70 8.10
C LYS A 96 25.64 -16.61 9.17
N LEU A 97 24.83 -15.55 8.98
CA LEU A 97 24.66 -14.47 9.96
C LEU A 97 24.03 -14.97 11.26
N TYR A 98 23.02 -15.83 11.17
CA TYR A 98 22.39 -16.44 12.34
C TYR A 98 23.39 -17.25 13.16
N ASP A 99 24.16 -18.12 12.50
CA ASP A 99 25.16 -18.97 13.15
C ASP A 99 26.34 -18.16 13.71
N LEU A 100 26.60 -16.98 13.15
CA LEU A 100 27.61 -16.04 13.63
C LEU A 100 27.17 -15.32 14.91
N ILE A 101 25.86 -15.11 15.09
CA ILE A 101 25.28 -14.50 16.29
C ILE A 101 25.09 -15.56 17.38
N ASP A 102 24.65 -16.78 17.04
CA ASP A 102 24.45 -17.93 17.95
C ASP A 102 25.80 -18.53 18.40
N ALA A 103 26.60 -17.74 19.11
CA ALA A 103 27.97 -18.08 19.50
C ALA A 103 28.05 -19.34 20.39
N ASP A 104 27.02 -19.60 21.20
CA ASP A 104 26.94 -20.80 22.04
C ASP A 104 26.46 -22.06 21.28
N LYS A 105 26.08 -21.91 20.00
CA LYS A 105 25.52 -22.96 19.12
C LYS A 105 24.31 -23.67 19.74
N SER A 106 23.52 -22.96 20.55
CA SER A 106 22.30 -23.48 21.15
C SER A 106 21.17 -23.69 20.13
N GLY A 107 21.31 -23.15 18.93
CA GLY A 107 20.25 -23.10 17.92
C GLY A 107 19.20 -22.04 18.23
N SER A 108 19.54 -21.05 19.07
CA SER A 108 18.60 -19.99 19.49
C SER A 108 19.31 -18.75 20.02
N ILE A 109 19.18 -17.62 19.31
CA ILE A 109 19.84 -16.37 19.65
C ILE A 109 19.20 -15.71 20.88
N SER A 110 20.03 -15.37 21.87
CA SER A 110 19.68 -14.56 23.02
C SER A 110 19.99 -13.07 22.80
N LYS A 111 19.42 -12.22 23.66
CA LYS A 111 19.69 -10.77 23.60
C LYS A 111 21.18 -10.43 23.86
N LEU A 112 21.85 -11.18 24.72
CA LEU A 112 23.27 -10.98 25.01
C LEU A 112 24.15 -11.35 23.82
N GLU A 113 23.76 -12.37 23.06
CA GLU A 113 24.46 -12.77 21.84
C GLU A 113 24.33 -11.72 20.73
N ILE A 114 23.17 -11.09 20.57
CA ILE A 114 23.04 -9.94 19.65
C ILE A 114 23.97 -8.81 20.06
N ILE A 115 23.98 -8.43 21.34
CA ILE A 115 24.83 -7.33 21.83
C ILE A 115 26.31 -7.66 21.57
N ALA A 116 26.74 -8.86 21.97
CA ALA A 116 28.12 -9.31 21.78
C ALA A 116 28.50 -9.39 20.29
N ALA A 117 27.60 -9.87 19.43
CA ALA A 117 27.86 -10.00 18.00
C ALA A 117 27.94 -8.64 17.29
N VAL A 118 27.11 -7.67 17.69
CA VAL A 118 27.17 -6.29 17.17
C VAL A 118 28.46 -5.59 17.62
N GLU A 119 28.91 -5.81 18.86
CA GLU A 119 30.18 -5.24 19.35
C GLU A 119 31.41 -5.89 18.71
N ALA A 120 31.36 -7.21 18.46
CA ALA A 120 32.52 -7.97 17.99
C ALA A 120 32.64 -8.03 16.47
N ASN A 121 31.55 -7.85 15.73
CA ASN A 121 31.52 -8.06 14.29
C ASN A 121 30.80 -6.93 13.54
N LYS A 122 31.59 -6.16 12.78
CA LYS A 122 31.11 -5.03 11.97
C LYS A 122 30.07 -5.46 10.92
N GLU A 123 30.21 -6.63 10.31
CA GLU A 123 29.25 -7.14 9.31
C GLU A 123 27.89 -7.44 9.96
N VAL A 124 27.89 -8.01 11.18
CA VAL A 124 26.66 -8.23 11.96
C VAL A 124 26.05 -6.88 12.38
N ALA A 125 26.87 -5.93 12.79
CA ALA A 125 26.42 -4.60 13.18
C ALA A 125 25.76 -3.86 12.00
N ASP A 126 26.42 -3.80 10.85
CA ASP A 126 25.92 -3.15 9.65
C ASP A 126 24.64 -3.84 9.14
N PHE A 127 24.53 -5.17 9.28
CA PHE A 127 23.35 -5.93 8.87
C PHE A 127 22.14 -5.74 9.80
N LEU A 128 22.34 -5.80 11.11
CA LEU A 128 21.26 -5.68 12.10
C LEU A 128 20.85 -4.22 12.32
N LEU A 129 21.77 -3.27 12.12
CA LEU A 129 21.61 -1.85 12.45
C LEU A 129 22.14 -0.92 11.33
N PRO A 130 21.60 -1.01 10.10
CA PRO A 130 22.17 -0.34 8.91
C PRO A 130 22.16 1.20 8.92
N ASN A 131 21.50 1.83 9.90
CA ASN A 131 21.35 3.30 10.00
C ASN A 131 22.15 3.93 11.14
N LEU A 132 23.09 3.20 11.75
CA LEU A 132 23.94 3.72 12.83
C LEU A 132 25.38 3.87 12.33
N ASP A 133 25.83 5.12 12.20
CA ASP A 133 27.24 5.41 11.92
C ASP A 133 28.08 5.14 13.17
N GLY A 134 28.76 3.98 13.19
CA GLY A 134 29.73 3.61 14.22
C GLY A 134 29.11 2.87 15.42
N ALA A 135 29.14 1.54 15.38
CA ALA A 135 28.78 0.66 16.50
C ALA A 135 29.90 0.52 17.55
N ASP A 136 30.75 1.55 17.70
CA ASP A 136 31.78 1.55 18.73
C ASP A 136 31.11 1.94 20.07
N HIS A 137 31.16 1.03 21.06
CA HIS A 137 30.65 1.19 22.43
C HIS A 137 29.12 1.04 22.63
N VAL A 138 28.54 -0.06 22.13
CA VAL A 138 27.11 -0.44 22.30
C VAL A 138 26.65 -0.43 23.77
N MET A 139 27.49 -0.91 24.70
CA MET A 139 27.20 -0.92 26.14
C MET A 139 27.27 0.45 26.83
N GLU A 140 27.79 1.50 26.18
CA GLU A 140 27.92 2.85 26.76
C GLU A 140 26.85 3.82 26.23
N SER A 141 26.11 3.42 25.19
CA SER A 141 25.03 4.19 24.57
C SER A 141 23.66 3.59 24.92
N GLU A 142 22.91 4.27 25.79
CA GLU A 142 21.53 3.92 26.11
C GLU A 142 20.64 3.86 24.86
N ALA A 143 20.91 4.73 23.88
CA ALA A 143 20.20 4.76 22.60
C ALA A 143 20.44 3.49 21.76
N THR A 144 21.68 3.01 21.70
CA THR A 144 22.02 1.79 20.93
C THR A 144 21.43 0.55 21.59
N PHE A 145 21.47 0.49 22.93
CA PHE A 145 20.85 -0.59 23.70
C PHE A 145 19.34 -0.68 23.48
N ASP A 146 18.64 0.46 23.43
CA ASP A 146 17.20 0.53 23.17
C ASP A 146 16.84 0.07 21.75
N ILE A 147 17.67 0.41 20.76
CA ILE A 147 17.47 -0.04 19.38
C ILE A 147 17.62 -1.56 19.29
N ILE A 148 18.68 -2.14 19.88
CA ILE A 148 18.88 -3.59 19.93
C ILE A 148 17.73 -4.28 20.67
N ASN A 149 17.24 -3.69 21.75
CA ASN A 149 16.10 -4.22 22.49
C ASN A 149 14.82 -4.25 21.64
N SER A 150 14.55 -3.16 20.92
CA SER A 150 13.41 -3.06 20.01
C SER A 150 13.51 -4.08 18.87
N LEU A 151 14.69 -4.21 18.26
CA LEU A 151 14.97 -5.18 17.21
C LEU A 151 14.74 -6.62 17.71
N PHE A 152 15.31 -6.98 18.86
CA PHE A 152 15.14 -8.30 19.45
C PHE A 152 13.65 -8.60 19.71
N GLN A 153 12.90 -7.68 20.31
CA GLN A 153 11.47 -7.88 20.59
C GLN A 153 10.65 -8.06 19.30
N THR A 154 11.03 -7.34 18.24
CA THR A 154 10.36 -7.42 16.94
C THR A 154 10.58 -8.79 16.29
N ILE A 155 11.81 -9.30 16.29
CA ILE A 155 12.12 -10.61 15.71
C ILE A 155 11.54 -11.73 16.58
N ALA A 156 11.70 -11.64 17.89
CA ALA A 156 11.30 -12.70 18.82
C ALA A 156 9.77 -12.83 18.98
N GLY A 157 8.99 -11.80 18.61
CA GLY A 157 7.52 -11.85 18.73
C GLY A 157 7.04 -12.12 20.16
N GLY A 158 7.78 -11.67 21.18
CA GLY A 158 7.51 -11.92 22.60
C GLY A 158 8.17 -13.20 23.18
N LYS A 159 8.90 -13.98 22.38
CA LYS A 159 9.74 -15.09 22.87
C LYS A 159 10.97 -14.55 23.62
N ARG A 160 11.55 -15.38 24.50
CA ARG A 160 12.80 -15.07 25.22
C ARG A 160 14.07 -15.32 24.40
N ARG A 161 13.96 -16.03 23.27
CA ARG A 161 15.03 -16.37 22.34
C ARG A 161 14.48 -16.38 20.91
N ILE A 162 15.36 -16.18 19.93
CA ILE A 162 15.04 -16.12 18.50
C ILE A 162 15.53 -17.41 17.84
N ASP A 163 14.61 -18.22 17.31
CA ASP A 163 14.99 -19.37 16.48
C ASP A 163 15.27 -18.95 15.03
N PHE A 164 15.88 -19.82 14.23
CA PHE A 164 16.20 -19.47 12.83
C PHE A 164 14.94 -19.20 11.99
N ALA A 165 13.80 -19.80 12.31
CA ALA A 165 12.57 -19.56 11.59
C ALA A 165 12.06 -18.14 11.85
N ASP A 166 12.12 -17.66 13.10
CA ASP A 166 11.82 -16.28 13.47
C ASP A 166 12.77 -15.29 12.77
N PHE A 167 14.07 -15.56 12.81
CA PHE A 167 15.12 -14.74 12.18
C PHE A 167 14.92 -14.67 10.66
N LYS A 168 14.74 -15.82 10.00
CA LYS A 168 14.46 -15.91 8.57
C LYS A 168 13.16 -15.22 8.20
N ALA A 169 12.08 -15.41 8.97
CA ALA A 169 10.80 -14.77 8.70
C ALA A 169 10.89 -13.25 8.76
N TYR A 170 11.56 -12.71 9.79
CA TYR A 170 11.79 -11.28 9.90
C TYR A 170 12.61 -10.73 8.74
N PHE A 171 13.78 -11.31 8.45
CA PHE A 171 14.64 -10.77 7.40
C PHE A 171 14.13 -11.05 5.99
N LYS A 172 13.38 -12.13 5.76
CA LYS A 172 12.63 -12.36 4.51
C LYS A 172 11.53 -11.32 4.32
N LYS A 173 10.87 -10.90 5.41
CA LYS A 173 9.90 -9.81 5.40
C LYS A 173 10.56 -8.45 5.16
N VAL A 174 11.66 -8.14 5.84
CA VAL A 174 12.42 -6.89 5.64
C VAL A 174 13.01 -6.82 4.22
N THR A 175 13.54 -7.93 3.71
CA THR A 175 14.00 -8.01 2.31
C THR A 175 12.86 -8.02 1.32
N SER A 176 11.67 -8.56 1.60
CA SER A 176 10.52 -8.42 0.70
C SER A 176 9.98 -6.98 0.67
N VAL A 177 9.99 -6.29 1.81
CA VAL A 177 9.67 -4.86 1.93
C VAL A 177 10.75 -4.00 1.23
N SER A 178 12.02 -4.44 1.27
CA SER A 178 13.15 -3.81 0.57
C SER A 178 13.30 -4.24 -0.90
N ALA A 179 12.64 -5.31 -1.34
CA ALA A 179 12.72 -5.86 -2.71
C ALA A 179 11.58 -5.34 -3.62
N ALA A 180 10.67 -4.52 -3.09
CA ALA A 180 9.89 -3.64 -3.94
C ALA A 180 10.84 -2.60 -4.52
N ARG A 181 11.38 -2.87 -5.72
CA ARG A 181 12.13 -1.88 -6.49
C ARG A 181 11.31 -0.59 -6.51
N PRO A 182 11.91 0.58 -6.20
CA PRO A 182 11.21 1.85 -6.36
C PRO A 182 10.67 1.91 -7.79
N ILE A 183 9.41 2.34 -7.95
CA ILE A 183 8.81 2.42 -9.28
C ILE A 183 9.46 3.61 -10.00
N HIS A 184 10.36 3.31 -10.93
CA HIS A 184 11.05 4.31 -11.74
C HIS A 184 10.30 4.51 -13.05
N ARG A 185 9.44 5.53 -13.10
CA ARG A 185 8.57 5.81 -14.26
C ARG A 185 9.33 5.87 -15.60
N GLU A 186 10.56 6.42 -15.60
CA GLU A 186 11.44 6.51 -16.78
C GLU A 186 11.81 5.15 -17.42
N SER A 187 11.84 4.10 -16.61
CA SER A 187 12.11 2.73 -17.06
C SER A 187 10.85 1.89 -17.28
N THR A 188 9.69 2.40 -16.84
CA THR A 188 8.41 1.68 -16.90
C THR A 188 7.77 1.85 -18.27
N ARG A 189 7.48 0.71 -18.90
CA ARG A 189 6.86 0.59 -20.22
C ARG A 189 5.35 0.40 -20.09
N VAL A 190 4.59 1.40 -20.55
CA VAL A 190 3.13 1.43 -20.49
C VAL A 190 2.56 1.24 -21.90
N PHE A 191 1.92 0.10 -22.14
CA PHE A 191 1.25 -0.18 -23.40
C PHE A 191 -0.22 0.19 -23.34
N ILE A 192 -0.67 1.03 -24.26
CA ILE A 192 -1.99 1.65 -24.24
C ILE A 192 -2.78 1.16 -25.45
N ILE A 193 -3.91 0.51 -25.19
CA ILE A 193 -4.86 0.08 -26.23
C ILE A 193 -5.61 1.32 -26.73
N GLY A 194 -5.33 1.72 -27.97
CA GLY A 194 -5.71 3.04 -28.51
C GLY A 194 -7.20 3.39 -28.53
N PRO A 195 -8.13 2.50 -28.96
CA PRO A 195 -9.55 2.81 -28.99
C PRO A 195 -10.09 3.23 -27.62
N GLY A 196 -10.60 4.45 -27.49
CA GLY A 196 -11.17 4.98 -26.24
C GLY A 196 -10.17 5.69 -25.32
N PHE A 197 -8.86 5.54 -25.55
CA PHE A 197 -7.82 6.17 -24.72
C PHE A 197 -7.39 7.53 -25.27
N GLY A 198 -8.20 8.56 -25.01
CA GLY A 198 -7.80 9.97 -24.94
C GLY A 198 -7.29 10.70 -26.20
N GLN A 199 -6.65 10.09 -27.20
CA GLN A 199 -5.86 10.90 -28.16
C GLN A 199 -6.66 11.88 -29.05
N LYS A 200 -7.93 11.59 -29.39
CA LYS A 200 -8.78 12.53 -30.15
C LYS A 200 -9.75 13.37 -29.31
N LEU A 201 -10.10 12.88 -28.11
CA LEU A 201 -11.18 13.44 -27.27
C LEU A 201 -10.65 14.04 -25.94
N ASN A 202 -9.54 13.53 -25.42
CA ASN A 202 -8.89 13.98 -24.18
C ASN A 202 -7.36 13.83 -24.25
N PRO A 203 -6.66 14.64 -25.07
CA PRO A 203 -5.21 14.54 -25.25
C PRO A 203 -4.43 14.78 -23.95
N ARG A 204 -5.05 15.40 -22.94
CA ARG A 204 -4.44 15.64 -21.62
C ARG A 204 -4.16 14.35 -20.86
N GLN A 205 -5.03 13.33 -20.96
CA GLN A 205 -4.80 12.04 -20.29
C GLN A 205 -3.60 11.30 -20.89
N SER A 206 -3.51 11.25 -22.21
CA SER A 206 -2.38 10.64 -22.92
C SER A 206 -1.08 11.38 -22.63
N ALA A 207 -1.11 12.73 -22.66
CA ALA A 207 0.05 13.55 -22.33
C ALA A 207 0.48 13.38 -20.87
N MET A 208 -0.44 13.11 -19.94
CA MET A 208 -0.09 12.93 -18.53
C MET A 208 0.85 11.74 -18.32
N LEU A 209 0.65 10.62 -19.02
CA LEU A 209 1.53 9.46 -18.89
C LEU A 209 2.94 9.77 -19.45
N THR A 210 3.02 10.38 -20.63
CA THR A 210 4.32 10.77 -21.19
C THR A 210 5.02 11.82 -20.33
N ASN A 211 4.30 12.83 -19.84
CA ASN A 211 4.84 13.89 -18.98
C ASN A 211 5.27 13.38 -17.61
N ALA A 212 4.69 12.27 -17.14
CA ALA A 212 5.09 11.61 -15.90
C ALA A 212 6.39 10.79 -16.04
N GLY A 213 6.95 10.69 -17.25
CA GLY A 213 8.21 10.01 -17.54
C GLY A 213 8.08 8.60 -18.10
N TYR A 214 6.87 8.06 -18.25
CA TYR A 214 6.69 6.69 -18.77
C TYR A 214 7.12 6.54 -20.22
N GLN A 215 7.66 5.36 -20.55
CA GLN A 215 7.77 4.91 -21.93
C GLN A 215 6.38 4.43 -22.38
N ALA A 216 5.61 5.33 -23.00
CA ALA A 216 4.25 5.03 -23.42
C ALA A 216 4.20 4.59 -24.90
N HIS A 217 3.68 3.39 -25.17
CA HIS A 217 3.39 2.90 -26.53
C HIS A 217 1.88 2.83 -26.74
N PHE A 218 1.39 3.42 -27.83
CA PHE A 218 -0.03 3.39 -28.18
C PHE A 218 -0.25 2.42 -29.34
N CYS A 219 -1.00 1.34 -29.08
CA CYS A 219 -1.42 0.42 -30.12
C CYS A 219 -2.51 1.06 -30.97
N HIS A 220 -2.16 1.28 -32.23
CA HIS A 220 -3.01 1.90 -33.25
C HIS A 220 -3.47 0.86 -34.27
N GLY A 221 -4.27 1.28 -35.26
CA GLY A 221 -4.67 0.39 -36.37
C GLY A 221 -5.74 -0.66 -36.03
N ILE A 222 -6.13 -0.81 -34.76
CA ILE A 222 -7.25 -1.66 -34.34
C ILE A 222 -8.59 -0.90 -34.38
N PRO A 223 -9.70 -1.52 -34.85
CA PRO A 223 -10.96 -0.82 -35.09
C PRO A 223 -11.74 -0.54 -33.80
N ASN A 224 -12.86 0.19 -33.93
CA ASN A 224 -13.79 0.36 -32.82
C ASN A 224 -14.50 -0.99 -32.54
N PRO A 225 -14.40 -1.57 -31.33
CA PRO A 225 -15.01 -2.87 -31.04
C PRO A 225 -16.54 -2.84 -30.91
N GLU A 226 -17.14 -1.66 -30.91
CA GLU A 226 -18.60 -1.48 -30.86
C GLU A 226 -19.24 -1.47 -32.25
N THR A 227 -18.47 -1.66 -33.32
CA THR A 227 -19.04 -1.80 -34.68
C THR A 227 -19.82 -3.11 -34.83
N PRO A 228 -20.89 -3.16 -35.65
CA PRO A 228 -21.62 -4.39 -35.92
C PRO A 228 -20.70 -5.52 -36.39
N HIS A 229 -20.98 -6.75 -35.94
CA HIS A 229 -20.23 -7.97 -36.30
C HIS A 229 -18.74 -7.97 -35.93
N PHE A 230 -18.32 -7.09 -35.01
CA PHE A 230 -16.95 -7.08 -34.53
C PHE A 230 -16.59 -8.39 -33.80
N SER A 231 -15.40 -8.92 -34.09
CA SER A 231 -14.82 -10.07 -33.40
C SER A 231 -13.44 -9.70 -32.87
N VAL A 232 -13.33 -9.59 -31.54
CA VAL A 232 -12.07 -9.22 -30.87
C VAL A 232 -10.92 -10.17 -31.22
N GLN A 233 -11.23 -11.46 -31.41
CA GLN A 233 -10.25 -12.52 -31.68
C GLN A 233 -9.40 -12.25 -32.92
N GLN A 234 -9.95 -11.55 -33.92
CA GLN A 234 -9.23 -11.23 -35.16
C GLN A 234 -8.04 -10.26 -34.96
N TYR A 235 -7.99 -9.56 -33.82
CA TYR A 235 -7.02 -8.50 -33.56
C TYR A 235 -6.10 -8.82 -32.39
N LEU A 236 -6.37 -9.86 -31.60
CA LEU A 236 -5.59 -10.16 -30.39
C LEU A 236 -4.15 -10.56 -30.72
N ASP A 237 -3.93 -11.35 -31.77
CA ASP A 237 -2.59 -11.76 -32.19
C ASP A 237 -1.75 -10.56 -32.62
N HIS A 238 -2.32 -9.63 -33.38
CA HIS A 238 -1.65 -8.39 -33.77
C HIS A 238 -1.28 -7.52 -32.55
N ILE A 239 -2.20 -7.35 -31.59
CA ILE A 239 -1.91 -6.62 -30.36
C ILE A 239 -0.81 -7.31 -29.56
N LYS A 240 -0.83 -8.65 -29.49
CA LYS A 240 0.19 -9.45 -28.80
C LYS A 240 1.56 -9.30 -29.46
N GLU A 241 1.64 -9.31 -30.79
CA GLU A 241 2.89 -9.09 -31.52
C GLU A 241 3.50 -7.71 -31.20
N GLU A 242 2.67 -6.65 -31.18
CA GLU A 242 3.13 -5.32 -30.75
C GLU A 242 3.57 -5.31 -29.27
N MET A 243 2.83 -5.99 -28.39
CA MET A 243 3.20 -6.12 -26.98
C MET A 243 4.51 -6.88 -26.80
N ASP A 244 4.77 -7.94 -27.58
CA ASP A 244 6.03 -8.70 -27.47
C ASP A 244 7.23 -7.89 -27.97
N ALA A 245 7.04 -7.10 -29.03
CA ALA A 245 8.07 -6.20 -29.52
C ALA A 245 8.38 -5.08 -28.51
N PHE A 246 7.38 -4.60 -27.79
CA PHE A 246 7.52 -3.51 -26.83
C PHE A 246 7.94 -3.98 -25.43
N GLY A 247 7.43 -5.14 -25.00
CA GLY A 247 7.58 -5.75 -23.67
C GLY A 247 6.93 -4.95 -22.54
N PRO A 248 5.63 -4.66 -22.52
CA PRO A 248 5.06 -3.81 -21.47
C PRO A 248 5.22 -4.34 -20.06
N ASP A 249 5.39 -3.42 -19.11
CA ASP A 249 5.26 -3.69 -17.67
C ASP A 249 3.79 -3.54 -17.23
N VAL A 250 3.04 -2.64 -17.87
CA VAL A 250 1.61 -2.41 -17.63
C VAL A 250 0.85 -2.29 -18.95
N VAL A 251 -0.35 -2.88 -19.00
CA VAL A 251 -1.31 -2.65 -20.09
C VAL A 251 -2.47 -1.79 -19.62
N CYS A 252 -2.69 -0.67 -20.30
CA CYS A 252 -3.75 0.28 -20.03
C CYS A 252 -4.80 0.23 -21.14
N ALA A 253 -6.08 0.21 -20.74
CA ALA A 253 -7.20 0.34 -21.66
C ALA A 253 -8.24 1.30 -21.10
N ALA A 254 -8.98 1.97 -21.98
CA ALA A 254 -10.06 2.85 -21.59
C ALA A 254 -11.30 2.60 -22.43
N SER A 255 -12.47 2.65 -21.79
CA SER A 255 -13.77 2.59 -22.44
C SER A 255 -13.86 1.36 -23.34
N LYS A 256 -14.31 1.53 -24.59
CA LYS A 256 -14.35 0.50 -25.63
C LYS A 256 -13.04 -0.28 -25.82
N GLY A 257 -11.87 0.32 -25.59
CA GLY A 257 -10.58 -0.38 -25.64
C GLY A 257 -10.48 -1.54 -24.64
N GLY A 258 -11.27 -1.48 -23.56
CA GLY A 258 -11.40 -2.56 -22.59
C GLY A 258 -11.83 -3.90 -23.21
N VAL A 259 -12.56 -3.91 -24.33
CA VAL A 259 -12.93 -5.16 -25.03
C VAL A 259 -11.69 -5.97 -25.43
N TYR A 260 -10.65 -5.30 -25.91
CA TYR A 260 -9.40 -5.96 -26.27
C TYR A 260 -8.62 -6.46 -25.05
N LEU A 261 -8.54 -5.66 -23.99
CA LEU A 261 -7.88 -6.06 -22.74
C LEU A 261 -8.55 -7.30 -22.12
N ILE A 262 -9.89 -7.33 -22.11
CA ILE A 262 -10.66 -8.50 -21.68
C ILE A 262 -10.35 -9.71 -22.56
N GLY A 263 -10.28 -9.52 -23.89
CA GLY A 263 -9.88 -10.58 -24.82
C GLY A 263 -8.50 -11.14 -24.51
N LEU A 264 -7.49 -10.28 -24.29
CA LEU A 264 -6.14 -10.69 -23.90
C LEU A 264 -6.11 -11.47 -22.58
N TRP A 265 -6.93 -11.09 -21.60
CA TRP A 265 -7.08 -11.85 -20.36
C TRP A 265 -7.75 -13.21 -20.60
N GLN A 266 -8.83 -13.27 -21.36
CA GLN A 266 -9.55 -14.52 -21.59
C GLN A 266 -8.71 -15.56 -22.37
N THR A 267 -7.88 -15.12 -23.31
CA THR A 267 -7.02 -16.00 -24.11
C THR A 267 -5.69 -16.33 -23.44
N GLY A 268 -5.32 -15.66 -22.34
CA GLY A 268 -4.03 -15.86 -21.69
C GLY A 268 -2.86 -15.12 -22.33
N LEU A 269 -3.12 -14.30 -23.35
CA LEU A 269 -2.10 -13.50 -24.04
C LEU A 269 -1.55 -12.37 -23.16
N TRP A 270 -2.27 -11.97 -22.10
CA TRP A 270 -1.77 -11.09 -21.06
C TRP A 270 -2.21 -11.54 -19.66
N ARG A 271 -1.27 -11.53 -18.72
CA ARG A 271 -1.46 -11.86 -17.29
C ARG A 271 -0.77 -10.86 -16.36
N GLY A 272 -0.27 -9.75 -16.91
CA GLY A 272 0.49 -8.75 -16.16
C GLY A 272 -0.38 -7.58 -15.65
N PRO A 273 0.24 -6.64 -14.92
CA PRO A 273 -0.39 -5.44 -14.39
C PRO A 273 -1.30 -4.72 -15.38
N SER A 274 -2.45 -4.24 -14.93
CA SER A 274 -3.42 -3.61 -15.84
C SER A 274 -4.21 -2.47 -15.22
N LEU A 275 -4.40 -1.41 -16.00
CA LEU A 275 -5.29 -0.30 -15.67
C LEU A 275 -6.45 -0.27 -16.67
N LEU A 276 -7.68 -0.33 -16.17
CA LEU A 276 -8.89 -0.20 -16.97
C LEU A 276 -9.64 1.07 -16.54
N ILE A 277 -9.84 2.01 -17.46
CA ILE A 277 -10.61 3.24 -17.24
C ILE A 277 -11.99 3.08 -17.87
N ASN A 278 -13.05 3.28 -17.11
CA ASN A 278 -14.44 3.02 -17.46
C ASN A 278 -14.64 1.62 -18.07
N ALA A 279 -14.84 0.62 -17.21
CA ALA A 279 -14.98 -0.76 -17.66
C ALA A 279 -16.10 -0.89 -18.69
N HIS A 280 -15.76 -1.45 -19.86
CA HIS A 280 -16.76 -1.77 -20.87
C HIS A 280 -17.77 -2.78 -20.31
N PRO A 281 -19.07 -2.69 -20.65
CA PRO A 281 -20.11 -3.59 -20.11
C PRO A 281 -19.87 -5.09 -20.35
N SER A 282 -18.99 -5.47 -21.27
CA SER A 282 -18.58 -6.87 -21.48
C SER A 282 -17.64 -7.41 -20.40
N CYS A 283 -17.05 -6.55 -19.56
CA CYS A 283 -16.21 -6.97 -18.43
C CYS A 283 -17.10 -7.51 -17.32
N LYS A 284 -17.20 -8.85 -17.22
CA LYS A 284 -18.03 -9.52 -16.20
C LYS A 284 -17.21 -10.07 -15.04
N GLU A 285 -15.92 -10.30 -15.27
CA GLU A 285 -14.99 -10.86 -14.31
C GLU A 285 -13.57 -10.34 -14.57
N LEU A 286 -12.76 -10.31 -13.52
CA LEU A 286 -11.35 -9.95 -13.55
C LEU A 286 -10.49 -11.22 -13.43
N PRO A 287 -9.37 -11.34 -14.16
CA PRO A 287 -8.50 -12.51 -14.09
C PRO A 287 -7.82 -12.65 -12.72
N LYS A 288 -7.59 -13.90 -12.30
CA LYS A 288 -6.90 -14.21 -11.05
C LYS A 288 -5.38 -14.00 -11.16
N GLY A 289 -4.78 -13.59 -10.06
CA GLY A 289 -3.33 -13.38 -9.91
C GLY A 289 -2.82 -12.07 -10.48
N VAL A 290 -3.66 -11.31 -11.19
CA VAL A 290 -3.29 -10.10 -11.93
C VAL A 290 -3.53 -8.84 -11.08
N PRO A 291 -2.54 -7.94 -10.95
CA PRO A 291 -2.74 -6.61 -10.39
C PRO A 291 -3.60 -5.75 -11.32
N ILE A 292 -4.75 -5.28 -10.83
CA ILE A 292 -5.71 -4.52 -11.64
C ILE A 292 -6.17 -3.27 -10.90
N VAL A 293 -6.08 -2.13 -11.56
CA VAL A 293 -6.80 -0.92 -11.17
C VAL A 293 -7.98 -0.73 -12.12
N LEU A 294 -9.17 -0.57 -11.56
CA LEU A 294 -10.36 -0.14 -12.28
C LEU A 294 -10.68 1.30 -11.86
N ALA A 295 -10.59 2.24 -12.80
CA ALA A 295 -11.02 3.61 -12.60
C ALA A 295 -12.40 3.82 -13.24
N GLN A 296 -13.36 4.38 -12.51
CA GLN A 296 -14.70 4.64 -13.03
C GLN A 296 -15.24 6.00 -12.57
N GLY A 297 -15.80 6.76 -13.52
CA GLY A 297 -16.59 7.95 -13.23
C GLY A 297 -17.97 7.60 -12.65
N GLY A 298 -18.35 8.21 -11.52
CA GLY A 298 -19.64 7.93 -10.89
C GLY A 298 -20.86 8.50 -11.61
N ASN A 299 -20.65 9.40 -12.56
CA ASN A 299 -21.65 9.99 -13.45
C ASN A 299 -21.38 9.61 -14.93
N ASP A 300 -20.72 8.48 -15.17
CA ASP A 300 -20.47 7.98 -16.53
C ASP A 300 -21.80 7.82 -17.30
N GLU A 301 -21.96 8.64 -18.34
CA GLU A 301 -23.12 8.69 -19.20
C GLU A 301 -23.06 7.70 -20.39
N VAL A 302 -21.90 7.07 -20.62
CA VAL A 302 -21.66 6.14 -21.73
C VAL A 302 -21.81 4.70 -21.25
N TYR A 303 -21.16 4.35 -20.13
CA TYR A 303 -21.26 3.03 -19.49
C TYR A 303 -21.76 3.15 -18.04
N PRO A 304 -23.02 3.59 -17.86
CA PRO A 304 -23.57 3.80 -16.52
C PRO A 304 -23.55 2.50 -15.73
N THR A 305 -22.80 2.50 -14.63
CA THR A 305 -22.62 1.33 -13.77
C THR A 305 -22.69 1.79 -12.32
N SER A 306 -23.50 1.11 -11.50
CA SER A 306 -23.62 1.47 -10.09
C SER A 306 -22.35 1.11 -9.31
N ARG A 307 -22.04 1.84 -8.23
CA ARG A 307 -20.92 1.51 -7.34
C ARG A 307 -20.97 0.06 -6.85
N ALA A 308 -22.16 -0.42 -6.48
CA ALA A 308 -22.34 -1.79 -6.02
C ALA A 308 -22.03 -2.84 -7.10
N ASP A 309 -22.27 -2.54 -8.39
CA ASP A 309 -21.93 -3.45 -9.49
C ASP A 309 -20.42 -3.47 -9.74
N LEU A 310 -19.75 -2.31 -9.62
CA LEU A 310 -18.30 -2.20 -9.73
C LEU A 310 -17.58 -2.91 -8.58
N GLU A 311 -18.09 -2.79 -7.35
CA GLU A 311 -17.57 -3.52 -6.19
C GLU A 311 -17.77 -5.03 -6.37
N ARG A 312 -18.87 -5.47 -6.98
CA ARG A 312 -19.06 -6.88 -7.36
C ARG A 312 -18.10 -7.33 -8.46
N LEU A 313 -17.81 -6.49 -9.45
CA LEU A 313 -16.82 -6.80 -10.48
C LEU A 313 -15.42 -6.94 -9.86
N ILE A 314 -15.05 -6.01 -8.98
CA ILE A 314 -13.73 -6.01 -8.32
C ILE A 314 -13.54 -7.23 -7.43
N SER A 315 -14.59 -7.69 -6.74
CA SER A 315 -14.52 -8.90 -5.91
C SER A 315 -14.37 -10.20 -6.73
N THR A 316 -14.56 -10.17 -8.06
CA THR A 316 -14.21 -11.31 -8.91
C THR A 316 -12.71 -11.47 -9.11
N GLY A 317 -11.91 -10.42 -8.85
CA GLY A 317 -10.45 -10.44 -8.98
C GLY A 317 -9.74 -11.18 -7.85
N THR A 318 -8.44 -10.94 -7.70
CA THR A 318 -7.66 -11.46 -6.57
C THR A 318 -7.61 -10.41 -5.46
N GLU A 319 -7.90 -10.82 -4.23
CA GLU A 319 -7.83 -9.98 -3.05
C GLU A 319 -6.45 -9.30 -2.93
N ASN A 320 -6.45 -8.04 -2.49
CA ASN A 320 -5.28 -7.15 -2.41
C ASN A 320 -4.55 -6.88 -3.73
N LYS A 321 -4.94 -7.51 -4.85
CA LYS A 321 -4.41 -7.21 -6.19
C LYS A 321 -5.32 -6.35 -7.04
N CYS A 322 -6.57 -6.13 -6.63
CA CYS A 322 -7.52 -5.31 -7.36
C CYS A 322 -7.92 -4.07 -6.56
N PHE A 323 -7.98 -2.91 -7.22
CA PHE A 323 -8.38 -1.64 -6.61
C PHE A 323 -9.41 -0.91 -7.47
N LEU A 324 -10.45 -0.40 -6.83
CA LEU A 324 -11.49 0.42 -7.46
C LEU A 324 -11.25 1.91 -7.17
N TYR A 325 -10.80 2.65 -8.17
CA TYR A 325 -10.83 4.10 -8.14
C TYR A 325 -12.21 4.61 -8.62
N TYR A 326 -13.12 4.82 -7.68
CA TYR A 326 -14.45 5.37 -7.98
C TYR A 326 -14.50 6.89 -7.72
N ALA A 327 -14.83 7.66 -8.75
CA ALA A 327 -14.99 9.11 -8.67
C ALA A 327 -16.48 9.47 -8.56
N GLY A 328 -17.05 9.27 -7.36
CA GLY A 328 -18.47 9.48 -7.07
C GLY A 328 -18.85 10.89 -6.62
N ASN A 329 -20.16 11.15 -6.61
CA ASN A 329 -20.73 12.35 -6.02
C ASN A 329 -20.71 12.28 -4.48
N SER A 330 -20.67 13.43 -3.81
CA SER A 330 -21.08 13.49 -2.40
C SER A 330 -22.61 13.48 -2.26
N GLY A 331 -23.08 13.26 -1.04
CA GLY A 331 -24.46 13.51 -0.65
C GLY A 331 -24.82 15.00 -0.73
N PRO A 332 -26.12 15.34 -0.83
CA PRO A 332 -26.56 16.72 -0.88
C PRO A 332 -26.37 17.41 0.49
N MET A 333 -25.92 18.67 0.45
CA MET A 333 -26.00 19.58 1.58
C MET A 333 -27.46 19.99 1.83
N ALA A 334 -27.74 20.68 2.94
CA ALA A 334 -29.07 21.23 3.24
C ALA A 334 -29.59 22.19 2.14
N SER A 335 -28.70 22.84 1.37
CA SER A 335 -29.05 23.67 0.21
C SER A 335 -29.43 22.87 -1.05
N GLY A 336 -29.31 21.54 -1.03
CA GLY A 336 -29.46 20.66 -2.19
C GLY A 336 -28.23 20.56 -3.09
N GLN A 337 -27.24 21.43 -2.91
CA GLN A 337 -25.97 21.37 -3.64
C GLN A 337 -25.10 20.22 -3.12
N ARG A 338 -24.29 19.62 -4.00
CA ARG A 338 -23.30 18.60 -3.62
C ARG A 338 -21.93 19.25 -3.48
N THR A 339 -21.20 18.86 -2.44
CA THR A 339 -19.82 19.31 -2.21
C THR A 339 -18.83 18.71 -3.20
N ARG A 340 -19.15 17.56 -3.81
CA ARG A 340 -18.36 16.94 -4.87
C ARG A 340 -19.28 16.37 -5.95
N ILE A 341 -18.95 16.67 -7.20
CA ILE A 341 -19.60 16.08 -8.37
C ILE A 341 -18.68 14.96 -8.89
N GLY A 342 -19.24 13.77 -9.03
CA GLY A 342 -18.56 12.62 -9.58
C GLY A 342 -18.22 12.81 -11.05
N ASP A 343 -17.20 12.09 -11.50
CA ASP A 343 -16.72 12.21 -12.86
C ASP A 343 -17.72 11.63 -13.87
N LYS A 344 -17.79 12.28 -15.03
CA LYS A 344 -18.39 11.76 -16.25
C LYS A 344 -17.47 10.74 -16.92
N HIS A 345 -17.85 10.22 -18.09
CA HIS A 345 -17.04 9.26 -18.84
C HIS A 345 -15.60 9.76 -19.11
N ASN A 346 -15.37 11.06 -19.30
CA ASN A 346 -14.02 11.57 -19.54
C ASN A 346 -13.10 11.57 -18.32
N MET A 347 -13.59 11.27 -17.11
CA MET A 347 -12.82 11.18 -15.87
C MET A 347 -11.78 12.30 -15.63
N GLU A 348 -12.24 13.54 -15.43
CA GLU A 348 -11.36 14.69 -15.20
C GLU A 348 -10.46 14.52 -13.97
N SER A 349 -10.92 13.80 -12.94
CA SER A 349 -10.11 13.56 -11.73
C SER A 349 -8.80 12.81 -12.00
N LEU A 350 -8.69 12.08 -13.11
CA LEU A 350 -7.48 11.35 -13.51
C LEU A 350 -6.32 12.28 -13.88
N VAL A 351 -6.60 13.48 -14.39
CA VAL A 351 -5.57 14.45 -14.81
C VAL A 351 -5.24 15.48 -13.72
N LEU A 352 -5.78 15.30 -12.52
CA LEU A 352 -5.52 16.14 -11.37
C LEU A 352 -4.60 15.42 -10.39
N ARG A 353 -3.73 16.17 -9.69
CA ARG A 353 -2.94 15.68 -8.54
C ARG A 353 -2.18 14.39 -8.82
N ASP A 354 -1.63 14.27 -10.03
CA ASP A 354 -0.88 13.09 -10.47
C ASP A 354 -1.67 11.77 -10.29
N CYS A 355 -3.00 11.80 -10.44
CA CYS A 355 -3.85 10.65 -10.15
C CYS A 355 -3.62 9.49 -11.13
N LEU A 356 -3.71 9.73 -12.45
CA LEU A 356 -3.53 8.68 -13.45
C LEU A 356 -2.14 8.00 -13.37
N PRO A 357 -1.02 8.73 -13.29
CA PRO A 357 0.29 8.12 -13.09
C PRO A 357 0.37 7.26 -11.82
N ARG A 358 -0.17 7.73 -10.69
CA ARG A 358 -0.19 6.94 -9.45
C ARG A 358 -1.06 5.68 -9.54
N LEU A 359 -2.15 5.72 -10.31
CA LEU A 359 -2.95 4.52 -10.59
C LEU A 359 -2.19 3.51 -11.45
N VAL A 360 -1.31 3.96 -12.35
CA VAL A 360 -0.39 3.07 -13.10
C VAL A 360 0.66 2.49 -12.14
N ASP A 361 1.33 3.33 -11.36
CA ASP A 361 2.31 2.90 -10.34
C ASP A 361 1.68 1.87 -9.38
N ALA A 362 0.43 2.09 -8.98
CA ALA A 362 -0.30 1.18 -8.11
C ALA A 362 -0.39 -0.25 -8.68
N THR A 363 -0.54 -0.42 -9.99
CA THR A 363 -0.57 -1.76 -10.61
C THR A 363 0.77 -2.50 -10.50
N LEU A 364 1.88 -1.78 -10.31
CA LEU A 364 3.24 -2.31 -10.21
C LEU A 364 3.69 -2.53 -8.76
N CYS A 365 2.93 -2.04 -7.79
CA CYS A 365 3.25 -2.18 -6.37
C CYS A 365 3.13 -3.64 -5.92
N ALA A 366 4.19 -4.17 -5.31
CA ALA A 366 4.24 -5.54 -4.82
C ALA A 366 3.17 -5.82 -3.75
N ASP A 367 2.92 -4.85 -2.87
CA ASP A 367 1.90 -4.92 -1.81
C ASP A 367 0.48 -4.69 -2.33
N GLY A 368 0.36 -4.42 -3.63
CA GLY A 368 -0.90 -4.24 -4.33
C GLY A 368 -1.31 -2.79 -4.55
N PRO A 369 -2.32 -2.56 -5.42
CA PRO A 369 -2.62 -1.21 -5.87
C PRO A 369 -3.26 -0.32 -4.81
N GLU A 370 -4.08 -0.88 -3.93
CA GLU A 370 -4.71 -0.11 -2.85
C GLU A 370 -3.65 0.41 -1.85
N ALA A 371 -2.71 -0.44 -1.44
CA ALA A 371 -1.62 -0.06 -0.54
C ALA A 371 -0.78 1.09 -1.12
N HIS A 372 -0.44 1.02 -2.41
CA HIS A 372 0.26 2.11 -3.09
C HIS A 372 -0.53 3.42 -3.07
N MET A 373 -1.82 3.36 -3.39
CA MET A 373 -2.65 4.56 -3.43
C MET A 373 -2.74 5.23 -2.06
N LEU A 374 -2.92 4.46 -0.98
CA LEU A 374 -2.92 4.97 0.38
C LEU A 374 -1.58 5.63 0.75
N ARG A 375 -0.45 4.97 0.47
CA ARG A 375 0.89 5.53 0.73
C ARG A 375 1.12 6.86 0.00
N SER A 376 0.66 6.94 -1.24
CA SER A 376 0.84 8.13 -2.09
C SER A 376 0.07 9.36 -1.60
N TRP A 377 -0.89 9.21 -0.68
CA TRP A 377 -1.62 10.35 -0.11
C TRP A 377 -0.71 11.24 0.73
N ARG A 378 0.23 10.66 1.46
CA ARG A 378 1.23 11.39 2.26
C ARG A 378 2.10 12.29 1.38
N GLU A 379 2.33 11.91 0.12
CA GLU A 379 3.10 12.70 -0.84
C GLU A 379 2.37 13.93 -1.38
N ARG A 380 1.07 14.08 -1.04
CA ARG A 380 0.25 15.26 -1.34
C ARG A 380 0.27 16.31 -0.23
N LEU A 381 0.86 15.98 0.92
CA LEU A 381 1.17 16.95 1.94
C LEU A 381 2.40 17.77 1.51
N SER A 382 2.50 19.01 2.00
CA SER A 382 3.74 19.79 1.82
C SER A 382 4.89 19.12 2.56
N GLU A 383 6.12 19.44 2.16
CA GLU A 383 7.32 18.91 2.80
C GLU A 383 7.35 19.26 4.29
N GLU A 384 7.07 20.51 4.63
CA GLU A 384 7.04 20.99 6.02
C GLU A 384 5.98 20.24 6.86
N ARG A 385 4.83 19.93 6.24
CA ARG A 385 3.79 19.16 6.92
C ARG A 385 4.23 17.72 7.17
N ARG A 386 4.87 17.08 6.19
CA ARG A 386 5.36 15.71 6.31
C ARG A 386 6.43 15.58 7.38
N GLU A 387 7.39 16.49 7.41
CA GLU A 387 8.44 16.53 8.43
C GLU A 387 7.84 16.67 9.83
N ALA A 388 6.88 17.59 9.98
CA ALA A 388 6.17 17.75 11.24
C ALA A 388 5.43 16.48 11.66
N GLU A 389 4.62 15.89 10.79
CA GLU A 389 3.90 14.65 11.12
C GLU A 389 4.83 13.48 11.44
N GLN A 390 5.96 13.35 10.72
CA GLN A 390 6.96 12.32 10.97
C GLN A 390 7.58 12.48 12.36
N TRP A 391 7.91 13.72 12.76
CA TRP A 391 8.43 14.00 14.09
C TRP A 391 7.38 13.71 15.18
N MET A 392 6.12 14.10 14.95
CA MET A 392 5.02 13.82 15.87
C MET A 392 4.80 12.31 16.06
N GLY A 393 5.09 11.54 15.01
CA GLY A 393 4.87 10.10 14.95
C GLY A 393 3.42 9.76 14.62
N TYR A 394 3.18 8.49 14.31
CA TYR A 394 1.92 8.02 13.75
C TYR A 394 1.25 6.92 14.58
N SER A 395 1.65 6.77 15.85
CA SER A 395 1.09 5.80 16.78
C SER A 395 0.73 6.44 18.12
N PRO A 396 -0.30 5.92 18.82
CA PRO A 396 -0.65 6.39 20.15
C PRO A 396 0.50 6.26 21.16
N GLU A 397 1.36 5.25 21.02
CA GLU A 397 2.50 5.01 21.90
C GLU A 397 3.56 6.11 21.80
N VAL A 398 3.84 6.61 20.59
CA VAL A 398 4.80 7.72 20.41
C VAL A 398 4.29 8.99 21.12
N LEU A 399 2.99 9.26 21.02
CA LEU A 399 2.39 10.40 21.71
C LEU A 399 2.40 10.23 23.23
N ARG A 400 2.12 9.03 23.73
CA ARG A 400 2.16 8.75 25.17
C ARG A 400 3.54 8.99 25.78
N LYS A 401 4.62 8.74 25.04
CA LYS A 401 6.00 9.00 25.52
C LYS A 401 6.27 10.49 25.77
N ARG A 402 5.50 11.39 25.17
CA ARG A 402 5.62 12.85 25.33
C ARG A 402 4.84 13.37 26.55
N TRP A 403 4.02 12.54 27.18
CA TRP A 403 3.15 12.97 28.27
C TRP A 403 3.92 13.21 29.56
N VAL A 404 3.69 14.36 30.18
CA VAL A 404 4.36 14.76 31.43
C VAL A 404 3.67 14.10 32.64
N THR A 405 2.34 14.04 32.62
CA THR A 405 1.50 13.50 33.71
C THR A 405 1.32 11.99 33.63
N ARG A 406 1.82 11.37 32.55
CA ARG A 406 1.51 9.97 32.16
C ARG A 406 0.01 9.71 31.99
N GLY A 407 -0.80 10.76 31.88
CA GLY A 407 -2.25 10.71 31.68
C GLY A 407 -3.06 10.36 32.93
N MET A 408 -2.45 10.44 34.13
CA MET A 408 -3.10 10.10 35.41
C MET A 408 -3.82 11.28 36.06
N ASP A 409 -3.45 12.51 35.69
CA ASP A 409 -3.96 13.73 36.33
C ASP A 409 -5.42 14.01 35.95
N GLU A 410 -6.15 14.70 36.82
CA GLU A 410 -7.53 15.14 36.53
C GLU A 410 -7.56 16.15 35.38
N GLU A 411 -6.59 17.08 35.35
CA GLU A 411 -6.42 18.06 34.28
C GLU A 411 -5.82 17.41 33.03
N LYS A 412 -6.64 17.33 31.97
CA LYS A 412 -6.27 16.64 30.72
C LYS A 412 -5.51 17.52 29.74
N LEU A 413 -5.37 18.82 29.99
CA LEU A 413 -4.72 19.78 29.10
C LEU A 413 -3.41 20.25 29.72
N GLN A 414 -2.30 20.01 29.02
CA GLN A 414 -0.98 20.41 29.46
C GLN A 414 -0.41 21.41 28.46
N GLU A 415 0.00 22.59 28.92
CA GLU A 415 0.50 23.64 28.03
C GLU A 415 1.77 23.18 27.29
N VAL A 416 1.80 23.40 25.97
CA VAL A 416 2.99 23.24 25.15
C VAL A 416 3.64 24.62 25.02
N LEU A 417 4.79 24.80 25.66
CA LEU A 417 5.43 26.11 25.74
C LEU A 417 5.91 26.59 24.37
N PRO A 418 5.65 27.86 24.01
CA PRO A 418 6.25 28.49 22.83
C PRO A 418 7.77 28.37 22.82
N GLY A 419 8.34 28.07 21.66
CA GLY A 419 9.80 27.90 21.47
C GLY A 419 10.30 26.47 21.66
N THR A 420 9.45 25.54 22.12
CA THR A 420 9.77 24.10 22.10
C THR A 420 9.65 23.53 20.69
N GLU A 421 10.36 22.43 20.43
CA GLU A 421 10.28 21.69 19.16
C GLU A 421 8.86 21.15 18.92
N GLU A 422 8.19 20.69 19.98
CA GLU A 422 6.79 20.25 19.92
C GLU A 422 5.84 21.36 19.46
N TYR A 423 5.99 22.55 20.04
CA TYR A 423 5.21 23.72 19.62
C TYR A 423 5.45 24.02 18.14
N ALA A 424 6.71 23.99 17.69
CA ALA A 424 7.08 24.27 16.31
C ALA A 424 6.44 23.28 15.32
N HIS A 425 6.44 21.98 15.61
CA HIS A 425 5.82 20.99 14.74
C HIS A 425 4.29 21.07 14.72
N VAL A 426 3.63 21.28 15.87
CA VAL A 426 2.16 21.49 15.89
C VAL A 426 1.78 22.75 15.11
N MET A 427 2.56 23.83 15.26
CA MET A 427 2.41 25.05 14.47
C MET A 427 2.63 24.83 12.97
N ALA A 428 3.65 24.07 12.59
CA ALA A 428 3.93 23.72 11.20
C ALA A 428 2.74 22.95 10.59
N MET A 429 2.17 21.99 11.31
CA MET A 429 0.97 21.30 10.84
C MET A 429 -0.24 22.24 10.68
N PHE A 430 -0.45 23.13 11.64
CA PHE A 430 -1.56 24.09 11.64
C PHE A 430 -1.46 25.11 10.50
N ARG A 431 -0.25 25.56 10.18
CA ARG A 431 0.02 26.57 9.13
C ARG A 431 0.28 25.96 7.74
N ALA A 432 0.44 24.64 7.66
CA ALA A 432 0.80 23.96 6.41
C ALA A 432 -0.13 24.35 5.26
N THR A 433 0.47 24.77 4.15
CA THR A 433 -0.25 24.99 2.90
C THR A 433 -0.23 23.68 2.10
N PRO A 434 -1.37 23.17 1.62
CA PRO A 434 -1.38 21.97 0.79
C PRO A 434 -0.50 22.10 -0.45
N LYS A 435 0.14 21.00 -0.84
CA LYS A 435 0.98 20.95 -2.05
C LYS A 435 0.20 21.27 -3.32
N GLU A 436 -1.08 20.92 -3.36
CA GLU A 436 -2.00 21.32 -4.43
C GLU A 436 -3.16 22.13 -3.89
N PRO A 437 -3.79 22.98 -4.71
CA PRO A 437 -5.01 23.68 -4.32
C PRO A 437 -6.06 22.73 -3.73
N PRO A 438 -6.62 23.06 -2.55
CA PRO A 438 -7.67 22.25 -1.92
C PRO A 438 -8.94 22.26 -2.77
N VAL A 439 -9.69 21.16 -2.77
CA VAL A 439 -11.04 21.09 -3.37
C VAL A 439 -11.95 22.05 -2.65
N TYR A 440 -11.82 22.10 -1.32
CA TYR A 440 -12.72 22.87 -0.47
C TYR A 440 -12.06 24.17 -0.02
N SER A 441 -11.99 25.14 -0.92
CA SER A 441 -11.52 26.48 -0.59
C SER A 441 -12.69 27.42 -0.32
N VAL A 442 -12.71 28.05 0.85
CA VAL A 442 -13.77 28.98 1.26
C VAL A 442 -13.27 30.43 1.22
N THR A 443 -12.08 30.70 1.77
CA THR A 443 -11.48 32.03 1.77
C THR A 443 -10.04 32.00 1.21
N PRO A 444 -9.50 33.13 0.70
CA PRO A 444 -8.12 33.20 0.22
C PRO A 444 -7.08 32.82 1.29
N GLN A 445 -5.93 32.32 0.85
CA GLN A 445 -4.83 31.92 1.75
C GLN A 445 -4.32 33.10 2.60
N ALA A 446 -4.21 34.30 2.01
CA ALA A 446 -3.74 35.50 2.70
C ALA A 446 -4.55 35.89 3.95
N THR A 447 -5.82 35.45 4.04
CA THR A 447 -6.65 35.65 5.24
C THR A 447 -6.25 34.67 6.35
N TRP A 448 -5.89 33.43 5.99
CA TRP A 448 -5.42 32.42 6.94
C TRP A 448 -4.03 32.74 7.48
N ASP A 449 -3.16 33.33 6.66
CA ASP A 449 -1.79 33.66 7.07
C ASP A 449 -1.74 34.68 8.22
N GLN A 450 -2.80 35.48 8.39
CA GLN A 450 -2.96 36.46 9.47
C GLN A 450 -3.41 35.84 10.80
N VAL A 451 -3.87 34.59 10.80
CA VAL A 451 -4.38 33.91 12.01
C VAL A 451 -3.26 33.76 13.03
N GLN A 452 -3.57 34.14 14.28
CA GLN A 452 -2.63 34.05 15.39
C GLN A 452 -3.02 32.92 16.33
N VAL A 453 -2.10 31.98 16.52
CA VAL A 453 -2.23 30.97 17.58
C VAL A 453 -1.92 31.65 18.92
N ARG A 454 -2.84 31.50 19.86
CA ARG A 454 -2.75 32.05 21.22
C ARG A 454 -2.12 31.06 22.18
N SER A 455 -2.50 29.78 22.08
CA SER A 455 -1.97 28.72 22.91
C SER A 455 -2.16 27.35 22.26
N ILE A 456 -1.29 26.42 22.66
CA ILE A 456 -1.36 25.00 22.30
C ILE A 456 -1.31 24.21 23.59
N HIS A 457 -2.26 23.31 23.77
CA HIS A 457 -2.27 22.36 24.88
C HIS A 457 -2.20 20.94 24.34
N ARG A 458 -1.32 20.11 24.89
CA ARG A 458 -1.33 18.67 24.68
C ARG A 458 -2.44 18.04 25.50
N VAL A 459 -3.15 17.10 24.90
CA VAL A 459 -4.20 16.33 25.57
C VAL A 459 -3.57 15.07 26.17
N GLU A 460 -3.63 14.95 27.49
CA GLU A 460 -3.11 13.82 28.27
C GLU A 460 -4.25 13.11 29.01
N ASN A 461 -4.94 12.19 28.32
CA ASN A 461 -6.04 11.43 28.89
C ASN A 461 -5.75 9.92 28.84
N GLY A 462 -5.08 9.42 29.87
CA GLY A 462 -4.67 8.01 29.99
C GLY A 462 -5.82 7.01 29.96
N PRO A 463 -6.88 7.19 30.77
CA PRO A 463 -8.04 6.30 30.74
C PRO A 463 -8.67 6.18 29.35
N GLN A 464 -8.83 7.29 28.62
CA GLN A 464 -9.36 7.29 27.26
C GLN A 464 -8.43 6.55 26.29
N LEU A 465 -7.13 6.83 26.36
CA LEU A 465 -6.13 6.21 25.51
C LEU A 465 -6.09 4.69 25.72
N ASP A 466 -5.96 4.25 26.97
CA ASP A 466 -5.80 2.84 27.35
C ASP A 466 -7.09 2.04 27.20
N GLY A 467 -8.25 2.67 27.46
CA GLY A 467 -9.56 2.01 27.42
C GLY A 467 -10.18 1.93 26.03
N CYS A 468 -9.82 2.82 25.10
CA CYS A 468 -10.53 2.94 23.82
C CYS A 468 -9.60 2.99 22.61
N THR A 469 -8.74 4.01 22.55
CA THR A 469 -7.91 4.32 21.38
C THR A 469 -6.84 3.25 21.12
N LYS A 470 -6.08 2.86 22.14
CA LYS A 470 -5.01 1.87 22.00
C LYS A 470 -5.55 0.46 21.66
N PRO A 471 -6.59 -0.07 22.33
CA PRO A 471 -7.20 -1.33 21.91
C PRO A 471 -7.69 -1.33 20.47
N TYR A 472 -8.28 -0.20 20.01
CA TYR A 472 -8.72 -0.07 18.62
C TYR A 472 -7.53 -0.09 17.65
N PHE A 473 -6.46 0.65 17.94
CA PHE A 473 -5.23 0.66 17.14
C PHE A 473 -4.62 -0.75 17.01
N GLU A 474 -4.51 -1.49 18.12
CA GLU A 474 -3.99 -2.87 18.10
C GLU A 474 -4.92 -3.85 17.36
N SER A 475 -6.24 -3.65 17.46
CA SER A 475 -7.22 -4.44 16.72
C SER A 475 -7.18 -4.12 15.23
N LEU A 476 -6.99 -2.85 14.86
CA LEU A 476 -6.87 -2.42 13.47
C LEU A 476 -5.63 -3.06 12.84
N ARG A 477 -4.48 -2.99 13.51
CA ARG A 477 -3.25 -3.63 13.04
C ARG A 477 -3.46 -5.12 12.75
N ARG A 478 -3.98 -5.87 13.73
CA ARG A 478 -4.29 -7.30 13.57
C ARG A 478 -5.29 -7.55 12.43
N ASN A 479 -6.33 -6.72 12.32
CA ASN A 479 -7.34 -6.85 11.28
C ASN A 479 -6.77 -6.68 9.86
N LEU A 480 -5.77 -5.83 9.67
CA LEU A 480 -5.07 -5.67 8.38
C LEU A 480 -4.11 -6.83 8.13
N GLU A 481 -3.34 -7.23 9.14
CA GLU A 481 -2.41 -8.37 9.07
C GLU A 481 -3.15 -9.67 8.70
N ASP A 482 -4.34 -9.92 9.27
CA ASP A 482 -5.21 -11.05 8.96
C ASP A 482 -5.70 -11.05 7.49
N GLN A 483 -5.79 -9.85 6.88
CA GLN A 483 -6.14 -9.68 5.48
C GLN A 483 -4.91 -9.75 4.56
N GLY A 484 -3.71 -10.04 5.07
CA GLY A 484 -2.47 -10.01 4.30
C GLY A 484 -2.03 -8.59 3.91
N VAL A 485 -2.48 -7.57 4.63
CA VAL A 485 -2.08 -6.17 4.45
C VAL A 485 -1.14 -5.80 5.59
N GLU A 486 0.09 -5.40 5.25
CA GLU A 486 1.03 -4.92 6.26
C GLU A 486 0.58 -3.59 6.85
N PHE A 487 0.48 -3.53 8.18
CA PHE A 487 0.19 -2.28 8.87
C PHE A 487 1.41 -1.36 8.87
N GLU A 488 1.27 -0.24 8.16
CA GLU A 488 2.25 0.84 8.11
C GLU A 488 1.69 2.12 8.77
N PRO A 489 2.28 2.60 9.89
CA PRO A 489 1.98 3.92 10.46
C PRO A 489 2.26 5.05 9.46
N GLY A 490 1.39 6.07 9.44
CA GLY A 490 1.48 7.16 8.45
C GLY A 490 0.81 6.85 7.11
N THR A 491 0.47 5.59 6.87
CA THR A 491 -0.38 5.13 5.75
C THR A 491 -1.76 4.71 6.26
N HIS A 492 -1.79 3.91 7.35
CA HIS A 492 -3.03 3.47 8.01
C HIS A 492 -3.41 4.32 9.22
N THR A 493 -2.59 5.32 9.52
CA THR A 493 -2.84 6.38 10.50
C THR A 493 -2.41 7.72 9.92
N CYS A 494 -3.10 8.80 10.26
CA CYS A 494 -2.76 10.14 9.76
C CYS A 494 -3.14 11.24 10.74
N TRP A 495 -2.59 12.43 10.54
CA TRP A 495 -2.91 13.61 11.33
C TRP A 495 -3.98 14.47 10.65
N ALA A 496 -5.00 14.87 11.41
CA ALA A 496 -6.08 15.70 10.91
C ALA A 496 -6.62 16.66 11.99
N PHE A 497 -7.43 17.63 11.57
CA PHE A 497 -8.03 18.63 12.44
C PHE A 497 -9.52 18.38 12.63
N HIS A 498 -10.03 18.76 13.80
CA HIS A 498 -11.44 18.71 14.13
C HIS A 498 -11.88 19.99 14.83
N GLY A 499 -12.90 20.65 14.28
CA GLY A 499 -13.53 21.82 14.88
C GLY A 499 -14.87 21.45 15.49
N ALA A 500 -15.12 21.91 16.71
CA ALA A 500 -16.40 21.80 17.37
C ALA A 500 -16.65 23.03 18.25
N ARG A 501 -17.86 23.12 18.81
CA ARG A 501 -18.16 24.10 19.87
C ARG A 501 -17.34 23.78 21.13
N SER A 502 -17.01 24.78 21.93
CA SER A 502 -16.18 24.62 23.13
C SER A 502 -16.68 23.54 24.09
N GLU A 503 -18.01 23.45 24.33
CA GLU A 503 -18.58 22.42 25.22
C GLU A 503 -18.38 21.00 24.67
N ALA A 504 -18.38 20.85 23.34
CA ALA A 504 -18.13 19.57 22.70
C ALA A 504 -16.64 19.20 22.75
N ILE A 505 -15.74 20.17 22.57
CA ILE A 505 -14.29 19.97 22.74
C ILE A 505 -13.99 19.54 24.18
N GLU A 506 -14.55 20.25 25.18
CA GLU A 506 -14.39 19.91 26.59
C GLU A 506 -14.87 18.48 26.87
N SER A 507 -16.03 18.10 26.34
CA SER A 507 -16.56 16.73 26.45
C SER A 507 -15.60 15.69 25.82
N ILE A 508 -15.07 15.95 24.62
CA ILE A 508 -14.14 15.04 23.94
C ILE A 508 -12.84 14.87 24.74
N VAL A 509 -12.29 15.97 25.27
CA VAL A 509 -11.01 15.99 25.98
C VAL A 509 -11.12 15.36 27.36
N SER A 510 -12.20 15.65 28.11
CA SER A 510 -12.36 15.23 29.50
C SER A 510 -12.93 13.81 29.67
N ASN A 511 -13.58 13.25 28.64
CA ASN A 511 -14.22 11.95 28.75
C ASN A 511 -13.19 10.82 28.94
N THR A 512 -13.32 10.11 30.05
CA THR A 512 -12.37 9.06 30.51
C THR A 512 -12.62 7.70 29.88
N VAL A 513 -13.78 7.48 29.25
CA VAL A 513 -14.17 6.19 28.65
C VAL A 513 -13.93 6.21 27.14
N ALA A 514 -14.41 7.24 26.47
CA ALA A 514 -14.29 7.40 25.01
C ALA A 514 -14.14 8.88 24.67
N GLY A 515 -13.28 9.26 23.74
CA GLY A 515 -13.17 10.66 23.32
C GLY A 515 -14.30 11.05 22.40
N PHE A 516 -14.07 10.86 21.10
CA PHE A 516 -15.10 11.10 20.10
C PHE A 516 -16.25 10.11 20.25
N GLN A 517 -17.47 10.59 19.98
CA GLN A 517 -18.68 9.77 19.95
C GLN A 517 -19.35 9.88 18.58
N PRO A 518 -18.83 9.18 17.54
CA PRO A 518 -19.20 9.41 16.14
C PRO A 518 -20.68 9.29 15.81
N LEU A 519 -21.42 8.46 16.55
CA LEU A 519 -22.86 8.25 16.34
C LEU A 519 -23.74 9.18 17.20
N ALA A 520 -23.15 9.85 18.19
CA ALA A 520 -23.83 10.84 19.03
C ALA A 520 -23.62 12.28 18.51
N SER A 521 -22.53 12.52 17.76
CA SER A 521 -22.30 13.77 17.06
C SER A 521 -23.32 13.94 15.93
N GLY A 522 -24.46 14.55 16.23
CA GLY A 522 -25.43 14.94 15.22
C GLY A 522 -24.76 15.77 14.12
N THR A 523 -25.01 15.45 12.86
CA THR A 523 -24.43 16.18 11.74
C THR A 523 -24.92 17.61 11.74
N ARG A 524 -24.00 18.57 11.91
CA ARG A 524 -24.28 19.95 11.54
C ARG A 524 -24.53 19.97 10.02
N GLY A 525 -25.78 20.15 9.61
CA GLY A 525 -26.14 20.38 8.21
C GLY A 525 -26.55 19.15 7.41
N ALA A 526 -25.63 18.22 7.11
CA ALA A 526 -25.91 17.04 6.27
C ALA A 526 -24.85 15.93 6.39
N ASN A 527 -25.25 14.65 6.29
CA ASN A 527 -24.36 13.48 6.17
C ASN A 527 -23.86 13.30 4.73
N VAL A 528 -23.05 14.23 4.21
CA VAL A 528 -22.65 14.20 2.79
C VAL A 528 -21.70 13.05 2.44
N TRP A 529 -20.97 12.51 3.42
CA TRP A 529 -20.04 11.39 3.26
C TRP A 529 -20.35 10.21 4.18
N GLY A 530 -21.53 10.23 4.80
CA GLY A 530 -21.97 9.22 5.78
C GLY A 530 -21.95 9.73 7.22
N SER A 531 -22.48 8.91 8.12
CA SER A 531 -22.51 9.18 9.56
C SER A 531 -21.18 8.84 10.20
N GLY A 532 -20.69 9.74 11.06
CA GLY A 532 -19.45 9.59 11.81
C GLY A 532 -18.91 10.94 12.27
N THR A 533 -17.72 10.94 12.86
CA THR A 533 -16.99 12.18 13.18
C THR A 533 -16.14 12.58 11.97
N TYR A 534 -16.27 13.84 11.55
CA TYR A 534 -15.56 14.41 10.41
C TYR A 534 -14.28 15.09 10.87
N PHE A 535 -13.21 14.85 10.14
CA PHE A 535 -11.89 15.44 10.32
C PHE A 535 -11.42 16.00 8.98
N ALA A 536 -10.65 17.08 9.02
CA ALA A 536 -10.09 17.69 7.81
C ALA A 536 -8.57 17.62 7.83
N ARG A 537 -7.97 17.41 6.65
CA ARG A 537 -6.52 17.46 6.48
C ARG A 537 -5.93 18.81 6.92
N ASP A 538 -6.65 19.89 6.60
CA ASP A 538 -6.17 21.27 6.73
C ASP A 538 -6.97 22.07 7.78
N ALA A 539 -6.26 22.72 8.70
CA ALA A 539 -6.86 23.55 9.75
C ALA A 539 -7.70 24.71 9.19
N LYS A 540 -7.23 25.30 8.07
CA LYS A 540 -7.93 26.38 7.37
C LYS A 540 -9.36 26.01 7.01
N TYR A 541 -9.58 24.79 6.48
CA TYR A 541 -10.92 24.32 6.13
C TYR A 541 -11.84 24.26 7.36
N VAL A 542 -11.31 23.80 8.49
CA VAL A 542 -12.04 23.71 9.76
C VAL A 542 -12.47 25.10 10.26
N ALA A 543 -11.56 26.08 10.19
CA ALA A 543 -11.81 27.44 10.63
C ALA A 543 -12.80 28.18 9.73
N ASP A 544 -12.59 28.13 8.41
CA ASP A 544 -13.41 28.86 7.44
C ASP A 544 -14.80 28.26 7.26
N GLY A 545 -14.94 26.94 7.40
CA GLY A 545 -16.22 26.26 7.29
C GLY A 545 -17.14 26.46 8.51
N GLY A 546 -16.73 27.26 9.51
CA GLY A 546 -17.52 27.53 10.71
C GLY A 546 -17.66 26.33 11.66
N PHE A 547 -16.78 25.32 11.51
CA PHE A 547 -16.87 24.09 12.30
C PHE A 547 -16.48 24.31 13.78
N CYS A 548 -15.59 25.29 14.05
CA CYS A 548 -15.20 25.71 15.39
C CYS A 548 -16.33 26.36 16.21
N GLY A 549 -17.52 26.56 15.64
CA GLY A 549 -18.62 27.25 16.31
C GLY A 549 -18.43 28.77 16.32
N GLN A 550 -19.16 29.44 17.22
CA GLN A 550 -19.02 30.88 17.40
C GLN A 550 -17.73 31.18 18.17
N PRO A 551 -16.98 32.24 17.79
CA PRO A 551 -15.84 32.68 18.58
C PRO A 551 -16.24 33.00 20.02
N ALA A 552 -15.30 32.83 20.95
CA ALA A 552 -15.42 33.31 22.31
C ALA A 552 -15.50 34.85 22.35
N ALA A 553 -15.80 35.41 23.53
CA ALA A 553 -15.97 36.85 23.70
C ALA A 553 -14.70 37.67 23.36
N ASP A 554 -13.52 37.06 23.48
CA ASP A 554 -12.22 37.63 23.12
C ASP A 554 -11.85 37.42 21.64
N GLY A 555 -12.75 36.83 20.85
CA GLY A 555 -12.57 36.52 19.44
C GLY A 555 -11.84 35.20 19.17
N THR A 556 -11.45 34.45 20.21
CA THR A 556 -10.73 33.18 20.01
C THR A 556 -11.65 32.05 19.57
N ARG A 557 -11.06 31.09 18.87
CA ARG A 557 -11.68 29.84 18.42
C ARG A 557 -10.76 28.68 18.80
N GLN A 558 -11.34 27.49 18.85
CA GLN A 558 -10.66 26.28 19.26
C GLN A 558 -10.84 25.17 18.22
N MET A 559 -9.78 24.40 18.00
CA MET A 559 -9.84 23.16 17.24
C MET A 559 -8.87 22.13 17.79
N LEU A 560 -9.17 20.86 17.55
CA LEU A 560 -8.34 19.73 17.93
C LEU A 560 -7.43 19.32 16.78
N VAL A 561 -6.23 18.87 17.12
CA VAL A 561 -5.35 18.09 16.25
C VAL A 561 -5.41 16.64 16.72
N CYS A 562 -5.71 15.74 15.78
CA CYS A 562 -6.03 14.36 16.10
C CYS A 562 -5.16 13.40 15.28
N LEU A 563 -4.69 12.34 15.94
CA LEU A 563 -4.16 11.16 15.25
C LEU A 563 -5.34 10.23 14.93
N LEU A 564 -5.57 9.98 13.64
CA LEU A 564 -6.63 9.12 13.15
C LEU A 564 -6.09 7.71 12.87
N MET A 565 -6.91 6.70 13.15
CA MET A 565 -6.67 5.31 12.80
C MET A 565 -7.54 4.95 11.61
N THR A 566 -7.12 5.44 10.44
CA THR A 566 -7.89 5.37 9.19
C THR A 566 -7.97 3.97 8.61
N GLY A 567 -6.99 3.11 8.89
CA GLY A 567 -6.91 1.77 8.31
C GLY A 567 -6.94 1.81 6.79
N VAL A 568 -7.76 0.94 6.19
CA VAL A 568 -8.11 1.02 4.77
C VAL A 568 -9.46 1.72 4.62
N PRO A 569 -9.50 2.94 4.05
CA PRO A 569 -10.73 3.69 3.84
C PRO A 569 -11.44 3.34 2.53
N CYS A 570 -12.76 3.53 2.49
CA CYS A 570 -13.51 3.59 1.23
C CYS A 570 -13.94 5.02 0.88
N LEU A 571 -14.42 5.24 -0.34
CA LEU A 571 -15.10 6.50 -0.66
C LEU A 571 -16.36 6.66 0.21
N GLY A 572 -16.53 7.81 0.83
CA GLY A 572 -17.71 8.15 1.63
C GLY A 572 -19.00 8.10 0.82
N ASP A 573 -20.10 7.81 1.50
CA ASP A 573 -21.42 7.71 0.90
C ASP A 573 -22.46 8.14 1.94
N PRO A 574 -23.45 8.98 1.60
CA PRO A 574 -24.51 9.38 2.54
C PRO A 574 -25.27 8.20 3.17
N ASP A 575 -25.28 7.03 2.53
CA ASP A 575 -25.92 5.81 3.05
C ASP A 575 -25.05 5.04 4.06
N HIS A 576 -23.80 5.44 4.29
CA HIS A 576 -22.95 4.85 5.34
C HIS A 576 -23.46 5.26 6.73
N LYS A 577 -24.28 4.41 7.35
CA LYS A 577 -24.92 4.66 8.66
C LYS A 577 -24.19 3.95 9.80
N GLY A 578 -22.98 4.41 10.13
CA GLY A 578 -22.19 3.90 11.26
C GLY A 578 -21.52 2.53 11.04
N VAL A 579 -21.85 1.83 9.95
CA VAL A 579 -21.19 0.60 9.51
C VAL A 579 -20.80 0.75 8.05
N LEU A 580 -19.52 0.52 7.75
CA LEU A 580 -18.95 0.62 6.41
C LEU A 580 -19.13 -0.68 5.60
N PRO A 581 -19.09 -0.63 4.25
CA PRO A 581 -19.19 -1.83 3.42
C PRO A 581 -18.06 -2.83 3.69
N PHE A 582 -18.27 -4.07 3.27
CA PHE A 582 -17.21 -5.08 3.32
C PHE A 582 -16.12 -4.73 2.30
N ARG A 583 -14.86 -4.85 2.73
CA ARG A 583 -13.71 -4.82 1.84
C ARG A 583 -13.49 -6.24 1.31
N ASN A 584 -13.08 -7.14 2.20
CA ASN A 584 -12.96 -8.59 1.97
C ASN A 584 -13.69 -9.31 3.10
N LYS A 585 -14.79 -10.03 2.83
CA LYS A 585 -15.57 -10.68 3.90
C LYS A 585 -14.69 -11.62 4.74
N PRO A 586 -14.74 -11.56 6.08
CA PRO A 586 -15.69 -10.80 6.92
C PRO A 586 -15.27 -9.36 7.27
N HIS A 587 -14.14 -8.86 6.76
CA HIS A 587 -13.55 -7.57 7.08
C HIS A 587 -14.22 -6.41 6.31
N ARG A 588 -14.43 -5.30 7.03
CA ARG A 588 -15.00 -4.04 6.50
C ARG A 588 -13.90 -2.99 6.34
N TYR A 589 -14.18 -1.97 5.54
CA TYR A 589 -13.36 -0.76 5.56
C TYR A 589 -13.37 -0.12 6.95
N ASN A 590 -12.29 0.57 7.30
CA ASN A 590 -12.06 1.07 8.66
C ASN A 590 -12.50 2.52 8.84
N SER A 591 -12.48 3.31 7.75
CA SER A 591 -12.94 4.69 7.71
C SER A 591 -13.45 5.05 6.30
N SER A 592 -13.87 6.29 6.09
CA SER A 592 -14.22 6.78 4.75
C SER A 592 -13.68 8.16 4.45
N VAL A 593 -13.47 8.45 3.16
CA VAL A 593 -12.87 9.71 2.68
C VAL A 593 -13.70 10.35 1.57
N ASP A 594 -13.52 11.65 1.35
CA ASP A 594 -14.16 12.40 0.25
C ASP A 594 -13.60 12.06 -1.14
N SER A 595 -12.34 11.62 -1.19
CA SER A 595 -11.59 11.35 -2.41
C SER A 595 -10.58 10.22 -2.20
N LEU A 596 -10.57 9.23 -3.09
CA LEU A 596 -9.58 8.15 -3.08
C LEU A 596 -8.22 8.56 -3.68
N SER A 597 -8.14 9.72 -4.33
CA SER A 597 -6.90 10.21 -4.97
C SER A 597 -6.08 11.08 -4.03
N SER A 598 -6.75 11.97 -3.29
CA SER A 598 -6.13 12.92 -2.38
C SER A 598 -7.20 13.36 -1.38
N PRO A 599 -7.40 12.63 -0.29
CA PRO A 599 -8.37 12.96 0.74
C PRO A 599 -8.11 14.33 1.36
N GLU A 600 -9.17 15.10 1.55
CA GLU A 600 -9.17 16.33 2.35
C GLU A 600 -10.05 16.18 3.59
N ILE A 601 -10.99 15.23 3.56
CA ILE A 601 -11.95 14.94 4.64
C ILE A 601 -11.92 13.45 4.98
N PHE A 602 -11.82 13.14 6.27
CA PHE A 602 -11.87 11.79 6.81
C PHE A 602 -13.08 11.66 7.73
N ILE A 603 -13.76 10.51 7.67
CA ILE A 603 -14.92 10.20 8.49
C ILE A 603 -14.63 8.89 9.23
N VAL A 604 -14.62 8.98 10.56
CA VAL A 604 -14.38 7.84 11.46
C VAL A 604 -15.68 7.49 12.18
N GLN A 605 -16.05 6.21 12.17
CA GLN A 605 -17.29 5.71 12.77
C GLN A 605 -17.09 5.08 14.16
N HIS A 606 -15.85 4.77 14.54
CA HIS A 606 -15.53 4.15 15.82
C HIS A 606 -14.94 5.17 16.82
N PRO A 607 -15.38 5.21 18.08
CA PRO A 607 -14.84 6.12 19.10
C PRO A 607 -13.31 6.05 19.25
N GLY A 608 -12.77 4.83 19.25
CA GLY A 608 -11.33 4.60 19.32
C GLY A 608 -10.57 4.86 18.02
N GLY A 609 -11.22 5.29 16.94
CA GLY A 609 -10.57 5.56 15.65
C GLY A 609 -9.93 6.93 15.53
N ALA A 610 -9.98 7.74 16.60
CA ALA A 610 -9.31 9.04 16.66
C ALA A 610 -8.84 9.34 18.09
N LEU A 611 -7.61 9.84 18.22
CA LEU A 611 -7.02 10.33 19.46
C LEU A 611 -6.91 11.86 19.40
N PRO A 612 -7.63 12.62 20.25
CA PRO A 612 -7.35 14.04 20.41
C PRO A 612 -5.97 14.18 21.04
N ALA A 613 -5.02 14.82 20.33
CA ALA A 613 -3.64 14.95 20.78
C ALA A 613 -3.32 16.38 21.23
N TYR A 614 -3.87 17.38 20.54
CA TYR A 614 -3.67 18.79 20.89
C TYR A 614 -4.96 19.60 20.76
N LEU A 615 -5.08 20.62 21.59
CA LEU A 615 -6.05 21.69 21.49
C LEU A 615 -5.34 22.99 21.12
N ILE A 616 -5.69 23.57 19.97
CA ILE A 616 -5.16 24.84 19.51
C ILE A 616 -6.22 25.92 19.73
N THR A 617 -5.83 26.99 20.44
CA THR A 617 -6.62 28.22 20.56
C THR A 617 -6.03 29.28 19.65
N PHE A 618 -6.84 29.89 18.78
CA PHE A 618 -6.38 30.85 17.76
C PHE A 618 -7.42 31.95 17.53
N ALA A 619 -7.01 33.06 16.91
CA ALA A 619 -7.89 34.17 16.53
C ALA A 619 -7.72 34.48 15.04
#